data_AF-A0A544QS43-F1
#
_entry.id   AF-A0A544QS43-F1
#
_cell.length_a   1.000
_cell.length_b   1.000
_cell.length_c   1.000
_cell.angle_alpha   90.00
_cell.angle_beta   90.00
_cell.angle_gamma   90.00
#
_symmetry.space_group_name_H-M   'P 1'
#
loop_
_entity.id
_entity.type
_entity.pdbx_description
1 polymer ?
#
loop_
_entity_poly.entity_id
_entity_poly.type
_entity_poly.pdbx_seq_one_letter_code
_entity_poly.pdbx_strand_id
1 'polypeptide(L)'
;MTDNHQYETPAAGTLDWDEPLNRNFERIDTDVEIRDTDASRANYVAKAGAKFLATDTGNVYLGDGGSWSQLGTIGLSAAGGDSGVLTLLLEGFVVAVGKNNTGLQSVDPTGTDTPIQDALDIVAAAGGGEVRLPAGVIEETGPIRPYEETQILGLGVELSKISITDRSADGILFDRDSGVSRVKLDGFALNGPAGTGSTGVAIHHTNKDTQDLLVGRLLFWGWNNSVYRVDEGVGPFQCRHEQLTIYECDAGDQDGLFEFRSWYGPANWFGTIAAYPSANVSGKNTTVFFSRGGTQTVDYLTMGGSAGVAIDQTWDSLIEFGNVHWEPTSNPTNPPAIVRLRGHGTAIIDTVKHVTGVADYVYELGYDSYNARGPGRKILGPYIELGAAADITTNIVNLAYPVDPAEPSLYQGSPDDVTVTHSQGSTGGFRALGTAGTGF
;
A
#
# COMPACT_ATOMS: atom_id res chain seq x y z
N MET A 1 22.53 6.77 -43.52
CA MET A 1 23.33 7.48 -42.49
C MET A 1 22.40 7.76 -41.32
N THR A 2 22.92 7.85 -40.09
CA THR A 2 22.09 7.94 -38.87
C THR A 2 21.14 9.14 -38.92
N ASP A 3 19.85 8.90 -38.70
CA ASP A 3 18.79 9.93 -38.75
C ASP A 3 19.03 11.11 -37.79
N ASN A 4 19.86 10.89 -36.75
CA ASN A 4 20.04 11.81 -35.64
C ASN A 4 21.05 12.94 -35.87
N HIS A 5 22.02 12.78 -36.78
CA HIS A 5 23.19 13.70 -36.84
C HIS A 5 23.46 14.33 -38.20
N GLN A 6 22.66 14.03 -39.24
CA GLN A 6 22.75 14.71 -40.56
C GLN A 6 24.20 14.93 -41.05
N TYR A 7 25.05 13.90 -40.96
CA TYR A 7 26.37 13.96 -41.58
C TYR A 7 26.22 14.11 -43.11
N GLU A 8 27.30 14.37 -43.82
CA GLU A 8 27.30 14.47 -45.28
C GLU A 8 27.87 13.18 -45.89
N THR A 9 27.28 12.67 -46.97
CA THR A 9 27.86 11.58 -47.76
C THR A 9 28.19 12.12 -49.14
N PRO A 10 29.48 12.23 -49.52
CA PRO A 10 29.87 12.65 -50.85
C PRO A 10 29.23 11.77 -51.93
N ALA A 11 28.81 12.39 -53.04
CA ALA A 11 28.34 11.63 -54.19
C ALA A 11 29.51 10.91 -54.87
N ALA A 12 29.24 9.75 -55.48
CA ALA A 12 30.25 9.03 -56.23
C ALA A 12 30.82 9.93 -57.35
N GLY A 13 32.14 10.11 -57.36
CA GLY A 13 32.84 10.94 -58.35
C GLY A 13 33.13 12.38 -57.91
N THR A 14 32.76 12.79 -56.69
CA THR A 14 33.19 14.08 -56.12
C THR A 14 34.71 14.11 -55.95
N LEU A 15 35.37 15.14 -56.50
CA LEU A 15 36.83 15.31 -56.43
C LEU A 15 37.29 15.82 -55.06
N ASP A 16 36.51 16.70 -54.43
CA ASP A 16 36.75 17.27 -53.09
C ASP A 16 35.95 16.50 -52.03
N TRP A 17 36.05 15.17 -52.08
CA TRP A 17 35.32 14.25 -51.18
C TRP A 17 35.78 14.37 -49.72
N ASP A 18 36.96 14.93 -49.50
CA ASP A 18 37.58 15.13 -48.20
C ASP A 18 36.93 16.27 -47.41
N GLU A 19 36.42 17.32 -48.08
CA GLU A 19 35.78 18.43 -47.40
C GLU A 19 34.53 18.02 -46.57
N PRO A 20 33.53 17.31 -47.12
CA PRO A 20 32.40 16.81 -46.33
C PRO A 20 32.80 15.85 -45.21
N LEU A 21 33.83 15.02 -45.45
CA LEU A 21 34.30 14.07 -44.44
C LEU A 21 34.99 14.77 -43.28
N ASN A 22 35.84 15.77 -43.55
CA ASN A 22 36.50 16.56 -42.52
C ASN A 22 35.48 17.29 -41.64
N ARG A 23 34.44 17.88 -42.26
CA ARG A 23 33.31 18.48 -41.52
C ARG A 23 32.55 17.45 -40.67
N ASN A 24 32.36 16.22 -41.17
CA ASN A 24 31.74 15.16 -40.37
C ASN A 24 32.62 14.78 -39.17
N PHE A 25 33.93 14.66 -39.34
CA PHE A 25 34.85 14.32 -38.25
C PHE A 25 34.84 15.39 -37.15
N GLU A 26 34.87 16.67 -37.52
CA GLU A 26 34.75 17.78 -36.56
C GLU A 26 33.43 17.73 -35.78
N ARG A 27 32.33 17.39 -36.45
CA ARG A 27 31.01 17.27 -35.83
C ARG A 27 30.88 16.02 -34.95
N ILE A 28 31.51 14.91 -35.32
CA ILE A 28 31.50 13.68 -34.52
C ILE A 28 32.09 13.92 -33.13
N ASP A 29 33.15 14.74 -33.02
CA ASP A 29 33.77 15.06 -31.74
C ASP A 29 32.82 15.76 -30.74
N THR A 30 31.80 16.48 -31.24
CA THR A 30 30.81 17.18 -30.40
C THR A 30 29.47 16.45 -30.31
N ASP A 31 29.09 15.75 -31.37
CA ASP A 31 27.79 15.09 -31.52
C ASP A 31 27.77 13.71 -30.85
N VAL A 32 28.92 13.02 -30.80
CA VAL A 32 29.04 11.70 -30.17
C VAL A 32 29.68 11.85 -28.80
N GLU A 33 28.88 11.54 -27.77
CA GLU A 33 29.35 11.52 -26.38
C GLU A 33 30.37 10.40 -26.15
N ILE A 34 31.49 10.75 -25.52
CA ILE A 34 32.48 9.78 -25.03
C ILE A 34 31.95 9.18 -23.73
N ARG A 35 31.98 7.85 -23.63
CA ARG A 35 31.53 7.10 -22.44
C ARG A 35 32.63 6.17 -21.96
N ASP A 36 33.16 6.42 -20.76
CA ASP A 36 34.20 5.60 -20.12
C ASP A 36 34.17 5.84 -18.60
N THR A 37 35.16 5.33 -17.86
CA THR A 37 35.41 5.59 -16.44
C THR A 37 35.97 7.00 -16.21
N ASP A 38 35.64 7.65 -15.09
CA ASP A 38 36.07 9.03 -14.80
C ASP A 38 37.61 9.18 -14.80
N ALA A 39 38.31 8.16 -14.30
CA ALA A 39 39.78 8.11 -14.30
C ALA A 39 40.38 8.12 -15.72
N SER A 40 39.64 7.60 -16.71
CA SER A 40 40.08 7.53 -18.11
C SER A 40 39.84 8.81 -18.89
N ARG A 41 39.19 9.83 -18.29
CA ARG A 41 38.92 11.14 -18.92
C ARG A 41 40.19 11.79 -19.48
N ALA A 42 41.32 11.64 -18.80
CA ALA A 42 42.61 12.18 -19.23
C ALA A 42 43.15 11.55 -20.54
N ASN A 43 42.59 10.42 -20.98
CA ASN A 43 42.95 9.76 -22.24
C ASN A 43 42.29 10.41 -23.46
N TYR A 44 41.34 11.33 -23.25
CA TYR A 44 40.57 11.98 -24.31
C TYR A 44 40.88 13.47 -24.39
N VAL A 45 41.02 13.99 -25.60
CA VAL A 45 41.27 15.41 -25.86
C VAL A 45 39.97 16.20 -25.64
N ALA A 46 40.02 17.20 -24.77
CA ALA A 46 38.89 18.09 -24.46
C ALA A 46 38.63 19.12 -25.56
N LYS A 47 38.22 18.67 -26.75
CA LYS A 47 37.83 19.57 -27.85
C LYS A 47 36.65 20.44 -27.43
N ALA A 48 36.60 21.67 -27.93
CA ALA A 48 35.52 22.60 -27.59
C ALA A 48 34.16 22.02 -27.98
N GLY A 49 33.25 21.87 -27.02
CA GLY A 49 31.92 21.29 -27.21
C GLY A 49 31.86 19.76 -27.13
N ALA A 50 32.98 19.06 -26.98
CA ALA A 50 32.99 17.61 -26.77
C ALA A 50 32.37 17.25 -25.42
N LYS A 51 31.67 16.11 -25.35
CA LYS A 51 30.99 15.62 -24.15
C LYS A 51 31.61 14.33 -23.65
N PHE A 52 31.81 14.23 -22.35
CA PHE A 52 32.26 13.01 -21.67
C PHE A 52 31.31 12.65 -20.54
N LEU A 53 30.81 11.42 -20.55
CA LEU A 53 30.03 10.84 -19.47
C LEU A 53 30.87 9.75 -18.79
N ALA A 54 31.20 9.99 -17.52
CA ALA A 54 31.78 9.00 -16.64
C ALA A 54 30.70 7.96 -16.29
N THR A 55 30.83 6.75 -16.81
CA THR A 55 29.86 5.66 -16.66
C THR A 55 29.85 5.02 -15.27
N ASP A 56 30.92 5.19 -14.51
CA ASP A 56 31.11 4.68 -13.14
C ASP A 56 30.65 5.68 -12.07
N THR A 57 30.89 6.99 -12.28
CA THR A 57 30.51 8.04 -11.32
C THR A 57 29.25 8.81 -11.71
N GLY A 58 28.82 8.72 -12.96
CA GLY A 58 27.73 9.52 -13.53
C GLY A 58 28.14 10.95 -13.89
N ASN A 59 29.38 11.37 -13.64
CA ASN A 59 29.83 12.74 -13.90
C ASN A 59 29.78 13.08 -15.39
N VAL A 60 29.27 14.27 -15.72
CA VAL A 60 29.20 14.81 -17.08
C VAL A 60 30.17 15.97 -17.20
N TYR A 61 30.97 15.95 -18.27
CA TYR A 61 31.94 17.00 -18.57
C TYR A 61 31.75 17.56 -19.97
N LEU A 62 32.12 18.83 -20.14
CA LEU A 62 32.19 19.54 -21.42
C LEU A 62 33.62 20.02 -21.67
N GLY A 63 34.15 19.75 -22.86
CA GLY A 63 35.43 20.26 -23.30
C GLY A 63 35.34 21.72 -23.71
N ASP A 64 36.31 22.54 -23.29
CA ASP A 64 36.39 23.96 -23.64
C ASP A 64 37.44 24.27 -24.73
N GLY A 65 38.09 23.25 -25.29
CA GLY A 65 39.18 23.39 -26.25
C GLY A 65 40.56 23.14 -25.65
N GLY A 66 40.67 22.93 -24.33
CA GLY A 66 41.92 22.51 -23.68
C GLY A 66 41.75 21.77 -22.35
N SER A 67 40.58 21.85 -21.72
CA SER A 67 40.28 21.21 -20.43
C SER A 67 38.84 20.69 -20.39
N TRP A 68 38.63 19.67 -19.55
CA TRP A 68 37.31 19.12 -19.26
C TRP A 68 36.70 19.82 -18.05
N SER A 69 35.63 20.59 -18.26
CA SER A 69 34.86 21.23 -17.19
C SER A 69 33.69 20.35 -16.78
N GLN A 70 33.53 20.08 -15.48
CA GLN A 70 32.40 19.29 -14.98
C GLN A 70 31.11 20.12 -15.01
N LEU A 71 30.06 19.57 -15.61
CA LEU A 71 28.73 20.19 -15.67
C LEU A 71 27.78 19.67 -14.59
N GLY A 72 27.94 18.42 -14.15
CA GLY A 72 27.08 17.80 -13.15
C GLY A 72 27.27 16.29 -13.09
N THR A 73 26.33 15.60 -12.44
CA THR A 73 26.31 14.13 -12.34
C THR A 73 24.92 13.63 -12.74
N ILE A 74 24.83 12.77 -13.74
CA ILE A 74 23.57 12.12 -14.13
C ILE A 74 23.36 10.93 -13.18
N GLY A 75 22.20 10.91 -12.51
CA GLY A 75 21.85 9.86 -11.54
C GLY A 75 22.13 10.23 -10.08
N LEU A 76 22.75 11.38 -9.82
CA LEU A 76 22.88 11.98 -8.49
C LEU A 76 22.57 13.47 -8.62
N SER A 77 21.41 13.89 -8.14
CA SER A 77 21.03 15.30 -8.06
C SER A 77 21.93 16.02 -7.06
N ALA A 78 23.10 16.47 -7.50
CA ALA A 78 23.96 17.34 -6.72
C ALA A 78 23.47 18.78 -6.83
N ALA A 79 22.53 19.14 -5.94
CA ALA A 79 22.40 20.49 -5.43
C ALA A 79 22.27 20.41 -3.90
N GLY A 80 23.43 20.23 -3.23
CA GLY A 80 23.65 20.48 -1.79
C GLY A 80 22.84 19.63 -0.80
N GLY A 81 23.38 18.47 -0.40
CA GLY A 81 22.91 17.75 0.82
C GLY A 81 23.06 16.23 0.81
N ASP A 82 23.20 15.60 -0.37
CA ASP A 82 22.85 14.18 -0.51
C ASP A 82 24.00 13.16 -0.29
N SER A 83 25.27 13.60 -0.31
CA SER A 83 26.39 12.69 -0.06
C SER A 83 26.45 12.17 1.38
N GLY A 84 25.97 12.97 2.34
CA GLY A 84 25.96 12.58 3.76
C GLY A 84 24.82 11.63 4.11
N VAL A 85 23.61 11.88 3.59
CA VAL A 85 22.42 11.05 3.86
C VAL A 85 22.66 9.62 3.41
N LEU A 86 23.05 9.43 2.15
CA LEU A 86 23.31 8.09 1.60
C LEU A 86 24.44 7.37 2.35
N THR A 87 25.50 8.09 2.72
CA THR A 87 26.60 7.52 3.51
C THR A 87 26.09 7.00 4.85
N LEU A 88 25.32 7.81 5.59
CA LEU A 88 24.76 7.41 6.89
C LEU A 88 23.77 6.25 6.77
N LEU A 89 22.95 6.21 5.71
CA LEU A 89 22.04 5.09 5.45
C LEU A 89 22.81 3.80 5.15
N LEU A 90 23.92 3.87 4.41
CA LEU A 90 24.79 2.72 4.15
C LEU A 90 25.53 2.26 5.41
N GLU A 91 25.80 3.16 6.34
CA GLU A 91 26.38 2.87 7.65
C GLU A 91 25.34 2.34 8.66
N GLY A 92 24.06 2.30 8.29
CA GLY A 92 22.99 1.73 9.13
C GLY A 92 22.31 2.73 10.08
N PHE A 93 22.57 4.03 9.92
CA PHE A 93 21.93 5.06 10.73
C PHE A 93 20.53 5.39 10.21
N VAL A 94 19.62 5.74 11.14
CA VAL A 94 18.35 6.38 10.80
C VAL A 94 18.62 7.86 10.62
N VAL A 95 18.24 8.43 9.48
CA VAL A 95 18.60 9.82 9.14
C VAL A 95 17.37 10.73 9.27
N ALA A 96 17.52 11.82 10.01
CA ALA A 96 16.48 12.81 10.25
C ALA A 96 16.72 14.08 9.41
N VAL A 97 15.91 14.27 8.36
CA VAL A 97 15.97 15.42 7.47
C VAL A 97 14.84 16.38 7.82
N GLY A 98 15.11 17.26 8.78
CA GLY A 98 14.16 18.27 9.26
C GLY A 98 14.25 19.59 8.49
N LYS A 99 13.09 20.24 8.27
CA LYS A 99 12.95 21.50 7.53
C LYS A 99 13.90 22.62 7.98
N ASN A 100 14.10 22.76 9.28
CA ASN A 100 14.93 23.81 9.88
C ASN A 100 16.23 23.27 10.51
N ASN A 101 16.64 22.04 10.18
CA ASN A 101 17.91 21.51 10.65
C ASN A 101 19.08 22.29 10.04
N THR A 102 20.00 22.79 10.88
CA THR A 102 21.19 23.52 10.43
C THR A 102 22.32 22.61 9.95
N GLY A 103 22.15 21.29 10.09
CA GLY A 103 23.06 20.25 9.60
C GLY A 103 22.38 18.88 9.62
N LEU A 104 23.02 17.90 8.95
CA LEU A 104 22.51 16.52 8.90
C LEU A 104 22.42 15.93 10.31
N GLN A 105 21.27 15.32 10.63
CA GLN A 105 21.03 14.65 11.90
C GLN A 105 20.78 13.16 11.65
N SER A 106 21.25 12.32 12.57
CA SER A 106 21.04 10.89 12.51
C SER A 106 20.98 10.28 13.90
N VAL A 107 20.31 9.14 14.00
CA VAL A 107 20.21 8.31 15.18
C VAL A 107 20.89 6.99 14.89
N ASP A 108 21.79 6.57 15.78
CA ASP A 108 22.38 5.24 15.78
C ASP A 108 21.39 4.25 16.40
N PRO A 109 20.84 3.28 15.64
CA PRO A 109 19.92 2.29 16.19
C PRO A 109 20.49 1.48 17.37
N THR A 110 21.81 1.40 17.51
CA THR A 110 22.46 0.66 18.60
C THR A 110 22.60 1.48 19.89
N GLY A 111 22.35 2.79 19.82
CA GLY A 111 22.51 3.73 20.93
C GLY A 111 21.24 4.04 21.72
N THR A 112 20.09 3.55 21.28
CA THR A 112 18.77 3.88 21.84
C THR A 112 17.78 2.73 21.61
N ASP A 113 16.80 2.59 22.49
CA ASP A 113 15.73 1.60 22.38
C ASP A 113 14.60 2.07 21.44
N THR A 114 14.60 3.36 21.06
CA THR A 114 13.54 4.00 20.27
C THR A 114 14.02 4.82 19.07
N PRO A 115 14.85 4.26 18.17
CA PRO A 115 15.56 5.04 17.16
C PRO A 115 14.66 5.72 16.12
N ILE A 116 13.48 5.16 15.81
CA ILE A 116 12.56 5.76 14.86
C ILE A 116 11.81 6.91 15.52
N GLN A 117 11.36 6.72 16.76
CA GLN A 117 10.72 7.79 17.52
C GLN A 117 11.69 8.95 17.76
N ASP A 118 12.94 8.67 18.13
CA ASP A 118 13.96 9.69 18.37
C ASP A 118 14.22 10.52 17.10
N ALA A 119 14.26 9.87 15.93
CA ALA A 119 14.41 10.57 14.65
C ALA A 119 13.18 11.43 14.31
N LEU A 120 11.96 10.96 14.60
CA LEU A 120 10.75 11.76 14.44
C LEU A 120 10.72 12.97 15.37
N ASP A 121 11.20 12.83 16.61
CA ASP A 121 11.29 13.93 17.57
C ASP A 121 12.25 15.03 17.07
N ILE A 122 13.39 14.64 16.46
CA ILE A 122 14.31 15.57 15.80
C ILE A 122 13.62 16.32 14.66
N VAL A 123 12.94 15.59 13.77
CA VAL A 123 12.23 16.18 12.62
C VAL A 123 11.10 17.10 13.07
N ALA A 124 10.34 16.72 14.10
CA ALA A 124 9.27 17.52 14.66
C ALA A 124 9.79 18.82 15.29
N ALA A 125 10.89 18.76 16.06
CA ALA A 125 11.55 19.94 16.61
C ALA A 125 12.04 20.90 15.52
N ALA A 126 12.35 20.37 14.33
CA ALA A 126 12.71 21.14 13.14
C ALA A 126 11.51 21.71 12.36
N GLY A 127 10.27 21.47 12.80
CA GLY A 127 9.05 21.93 12.14
C GLY A 127 8.58 21.06 10.97
N GLY A 128 8.84 19.76 11.03
CA GLY A 128 8.45 18.76 10.02
C GLY A 128 9.59 18.34 9.09
N GLY A 129 9.36 17.34 8.26
CA GLY A 129 10.36 16.75 7.37
C GLY A 129 10.24 15.24 7.24
N GLU A 130 11.36 14.55 7.05
CA GLU A 130 11.39 13.11 6.77
C GLU A 130 12.42 12.35 7.61
N VAL A 131 12.05 11.14 8.02
CA VAL A 131 12.92 10.12 8.58
C VAL A 131 13.22 9.11 7.49
N ARG A 132 14.50 8.92 7.18
CA ARG A 132 14.98 7.95 6.19
C ARG A 132 15.50 6.70 6.88
N LEU A 133 15.01 5.54 6.45
CA LEU A 133 15.41 4.26 7.00
C LEU A 133 16.57 3.65 6.20
N PRO A 134 17.62 3.14 6.86
CA PRO A 134 18.69 2.36 6.23
C PRO A 134 18.18 1.00 5.73
N ALA A 135 19.05 0.26 5.06
CA ALA A 135 18.82 -1.16 4.81
C ALA A 135 19.08 -1.96 6.10
N GLY A 136 18.33 -3.04 6.31
CA GLY A 136 18.41 -3.90 7.47
C GLY A 136 17.19 -3.82 8.37
N VAL A 137 17.33 -4.35 9.58
CA VAL A 137 16.30 -4.35 10.61
C VAL A 137 16.67 -3.34 11.69
N ILE A 138 15.74 -2.46 12.01
CA ILE A 138 15.82 -1.53 13.13
C ILE A 138 14.84 -2.01 14.19
N GLU A 139 15.34 -2.22 15.40
CA GLU A 139 14.51 -2.54 16.56
C GLU A 139 13.97 -1.26 17.18
N GLU A 140 12.70 -1.29 17.58
CA GLU A 140 11.98 -0.15 18.16
C GLU A 140 11.11 -0.68 19.30
N THR A 141 11.33 -0.21 20.53
CA THR A 141 10.70 -0.80 21.72
C THR A 141 9.29 -0.28 21.95
N GLY A 142 8.99 0.95 21.54
CA GLY A 142 7.68 1.57 21.77
C GLY A 142 6.85 1.72 20.49
N PRO A 143 5.61 2.19 20.62
CA PRO A 143 4.88 2.64 19.45
C PRO A 143 5.54 3.88 18.87
N ILE A 144 5.67 3.89 17.56
CA ILE A 144 6.08 5.05 16.76
C ILE A 144 4.87 5.98 16.68
N ARG A 145 5.03 7.23 17.12
CA ARG A 145 3.97 8.25 17.17
C ARG A 145 4.30 9.40 16.22
N PRO A 146 3.87 9.35 14.95
CA PRO A 146 4.10 10.40 13.98
C PRO A 146 3.63 11.78 14.47
N TYR A 147 4.33 12.82 14.05
CA TYR A 147 3.90 14.22 14.20
C TYR A 147 3.25 14.70 12.92
N GLU A 148 2.54 15.83 12.96
CA GLU A 148 2.10 16.48 11.73
C GLU A 148 3.30 16.86 10.85
N GLU A 149 3.10 16.87 9.52
CA GLU A 149 4.15 17.22 8.53
C GLU A 149 5.38 16.32 8.58
N THR A 150 5.23 15.05 8.98
CA THR A 150 6.34 14.10 9.06
C THR A 150 6.19 12.91 8.13
N GLN A 151 7.31 12.33 7.73
CA GLN A 151 7.35 11.18 6.84
C GLN A 151 8.32 10.12 7.36
N ILE A 152 8.02 8.86 7.12
CA ILE A 152 8.95 7.73 7.31
C ILE A 152 9.11 7.04 5.96
N LEU A 153 10.33 7.04 5.44
CA LEU A 153 10.65 6.57 4.10
C LEU A 153 11.77 5.53 4.14
N GLY A 154 11.47 4.31 3.73
CA GLY A 154 12.46 3.25 3.54
C GLY A 154 12.91 3.07 2.09
N LEU A 155 13.91 2.20 1.90
CA LEU A 155 14.49 1.88 0.59
C LEU A 155 13.65 0.85 -0.20
N GLY A 156 12.62 0.30 0.41
CA GLY A 156 11.78 -0.78 -0.10
C GLY A 156 11.47 -1.80 0.99
N VAL A 157 10.31 -2.45 0.93
CA VAL A 157 9.79 -3.35 1.98
C VAL A 157 10.71 -4.54 2.29
N GLU A 158 11.54 -4.97 1.34
CA GLU A 158 12.53 -6.04 1.54
C GLU A 158 13.85 -5.54 2.13
N LEU A 159 14.14 -4.24 1.98
CA LEU A 159 15.41 -3.64 2.34
C LEU A 159 15.34 -2.96 3.71
N SER A 160 14.32 -2.15 3.96
CA SER A 160 14.15 -1.41 5.22
C SER A 160 13.07 -2.05 6.07
N LYS A 161 13.40 -2.46 7.29
CA LYS A 161 12.48 -3.14 8.20
C LYS A 161 12.54 -2.49 9.59
N ILE A 162 11.38 -2.22 10.16
CA ILE A 162 11.22 -1.85 11.56
C ILE A 162 10.64 -3.07 12.27
N SER A 163 11.23 -3.48 13.40
CA SER A 163 10.70 -4.55 14.24
C SER A 163 10.36 -4.00 15.61
N ILE A 164 9.08 -4.05 15.95
CA ILE A 164 8.60 -3.65 17.27
C ILE A 164 8.94 -4.75 18.27
N THR A 165 9.62 -4.42 19.37
CA THR A 165 10.14 -5.44 20.31
C THR A 165 9.28 -5.63 21.55
N ASP A 166 8.59 -4.58 22.04
CA ASP A 166 7.60 -4.74 23.11
C ASP A 166 6.34 -5.42 22.56
N ARG A 167 6.00 -6.57 23.15
CA ARG A 167 4.81 -7.35 22.79
C ARG A 167 3.52 -6.55 22.90
N SER A 168 3.42 -5.66 23.87
CA SER A 168 2.22 -4.88 24.16
C SER A 168 2.14 -3.56 23.42
N ALA A 169 3.21 -3.15 22.76
CA ALA A 169 3.23 -1.92 21.98
C ALA A 169 2.48 -2.10 20.65
N ASP A 170 1.77 -1.04 20.28
CA ASP A 170 1.36 -0.84 18.89
C ASP A 170 2.58 -0.52 18.02
N GLY A 171 2.46 -0.68 16.70
CA GLY A 171 3.52 -0.32 15.78
C GLY A 171 3.57 1.18 15.52
N ILE A 172 2.62 1.68 14.73
CA ILE A 172 2.43 3.11 14.48
C ILE A 172 1.12 3.53 15.13
N LEU A 173 1.22 4.46 16.09
CA LEU A 173 0.11 4.90 16.91
C LEU A 173 -0.21 6.38 16.66
N PHE A 174 -1.43 6.63 16.18
CA PHE A 174 -2.02 7.96 16.03
C PHE A 174 -2.90 8.27 17.25
N ASP A 175 -2.28 8.79 18.32
CA ASP A 175 -2.91 9.05 19.63
C ASP A 175 -2.80 10.51 20.11
N ARG A 176 -2.22 11.42 19.32
CA ARG A 176 -1.95 12.79 19.76
C ARG A 176 -3.23 13.59 19.99
N ASP A 177 -3.27 14.34 21.09
CA ASP A 177 -4.41 15.18 21.51
C ASP A 177 -4.78 16.29 20.51
N SER A 178 -3.83 16.71 19.68
CA SER A 178 -4.05 17.69 18.61
C SER A 178 -4.68 17.08 17.35
N GLY A 179 -4.76 15.75 17.26
CA GLY A 179 -4.82 15.06 15.97
C GLY A 179 -3.48 15.13 15.25
N VAL A 180 -3.40 14.44 14.12
CA VAL A 180 -2.20 14.38 13.28
C VAL A 180 -2.62 14.58 11.83
N SER A 181 -1.83 15.33 11.06
CA SER A 181 -2.13 15.53 9.65
C SER A 181 -0.89 15.58 8.76
N ARG A 182 -1.07 15.27 7.47
CA ARG A 182 0.01 15.33 6.45
C ARG A 182 1.18 14.43 6.82
N VAL A 183 0.87 13.15 7.05
CA VAL A 183 1.86 12.12 7.37
C VAL A 183 2.05 11.20 6.17
N LYS A 184 3.30 10.81 5.90
CA LYS A 184 3.61 9.81 4.87
C LYS A 184 4.36 8.61 5.44
N LEU A 185 3.93 7.39 5.09
CA LEU A 185 4.61 6.14 5.42
C LEU A 185 4.85 5.36 4.13
N ASP A 186 6.11 5.05 3.80
CA ASP A 186 6.40 4.41 2.51
C ASP A 186 7.71 3.61 2.49
N GLY A 187 7.66 2.43 1.86
CA GLY A 187 8.86 1.69 1.46
C GLY A 187 9.53 0.89 2.56
N PHE A 188 8.79 0.37 3.54
CA PHE A 188 9.38 -0.47 4.59
C PHE A 188 8.43 -1.56 5.10
N ALA A 189 9.00 -2.60 5.71
CA ALA A 189 8.24 -3.58 6.49
C ALA A 189 8.12 -3.14 7.95
N LEU A 190 6.94 -3.31 8.54
CA LEU A 190 6.64 -3.13 9.95
C LEU A 190 6.34 -4.50 10.56
N ASN A 191 7.34 -5.08 11.20
CA ASN A 191 7.27 -6.39 11.83
C ASN A 191 6.76 -6.25 13.26
N GLY A 192 5.81 -7.10 13.61
CA GLY A 192 5.39 -7.28 14.98
C GLY A 192 6.43 -8.03 15.81
N PRO A 193 6.27 -8.04 17.14
CA PRO A 193 7.20 -8.66 18.09
C PRO A 193 7.27 -10.20 18.04
N ALA A 194 6.59 -10.81 17.06
CA ALA A 194 6.54 -12.24 16.80
C ALA A 194 6.11 -13.11 18.01
N GLY A 195 6.11 -14.43 17.82
CA GLY A 195 5.80 -15.42 18.86
C GLY A 195 4.32 -15.82 18.93
N THR A 196 3.95 -16.55 19.99
CA THR A 196 2.67 -17.28 20.08
C THR A 196 1.61 -16.59 20.94
N GLY A 197 1.80 -15.31 21.27
CA GLY A 197 0.88 -14.54 22.11
C GLY A 197 0.38 -13.30 21.41
N SER A 198 -0.72 -12.73 21.92
CA SER A 198 -1.28 -11.46 21.45
C SER A 198 -0.21 -10.37 21.35
N THR A 199 -0.35 -9.50 20.35
CA THR A 199 0.45 -8.29 20.19
C THR A 199 -0.42 -7.03 20.34
N GLY A 200 0.19 -5.84 20.27
CA GLY A 200 -0.51 -4.62 19.89
C GLY A 200 -0.98 -4.63 18.43
N VAL A 201 -1.43 -3.48 17.93
CA VAL A 201 -1.92 -3.25 16.56
C VAL A 201 -0.81 -2.63 15.70
N ALA A 202 -0.67 -3.05 14.44
CA ALA A 202 0.41 -2.52 13.59
C ALA A 202 0.23 -1.03 13.25
N ILE A 203 -0.96 -0.59 12.83
CA ILE A 203 -1.36 0.82 12.66
C ILE A 203 -2.64 1.06 13.46
N HIS A 204 -2.60 2.00 14.40
CA HIS A 204 -3.68 2.21 15.35
C HIS A 204 -4.06 3.68 15.46
N HIS A 205 -5.35 4.00 15.30
CA HIS A 205 -5.92 5.33 15.51
C HIS A 205 -6.88 5.31 16.71
N THR A 206 -6.54 6.02 17.80
CA THR A 206 -7.21 5.82 19.11
C THR A 206 -7.82 7.07 19.76
N ASN A 207 -7.34 8.27 19.46
CA ASN A 207 -7.73 9.48 20.21
C ASN A 207 -8.40 10.54 19.34
N LYS A 208 -7.66 11.10 18.39
CA LYS A 208 -8.09 12.21 17.53
C LYS A 208 -7.92 11.86 16.07
N ASP A 209 -8.63 12.63 15.26
CA ASP A 209 -8.67 12.44 13.83
C ASP A 209 -7.27 12.54 13.20
N THR A 210 -7.02 11.61 12.29
CA THR A 210 -5.85 11.67 11.39
C THR A 210 -6.31 12.25 10.07
N GLN A 211 -5.59 13.18 9.45
CA GLN A 211 -6.00 13.77 8.18
C GLN A 211 -4.87 13.73 7.16
N ASP A 212 -5.17 13.45 5.90
CA ASP A 212 -4.18 13.46 4.82
C ASP A 212 -2.99 12.52 5.15
N LEU A 213 -3.31 11.27 5.51
CA LEU A 213 -2.32 10.19 5.65
C LEU A 213 -2.11 9.53 4.29
N LEU A 214 -0.86 9.53 3.83
CA LEU A 214 -0.44 8.77 2.65
C LEU A 214 0.38 7.56 3.08
N VAL A 215 -0.13 6.37 2.77
CA VAL A 215 0.61 5.13 2.90
C VAL A 215 0.94 4.63 1.50
N GLY A 216 2.23 4.59 1.16
CA GLY A 216 2.70 4.05 -0.11
C GLY A 216 2.72 2.52 -0.06
N ARG A 217 3.91 1.93 -0.11
CA ARG A 217 4.09 0.47 -0.02
C ARG A 217 4.56 0.07 1.36
N LEU A 218 3.72 -0.65 2.11
CA LEU A 218 4.08 -1.25 3.40
C LEU A 218 3.87 -2.76 3.40
N LEU A 219 4.69 -3.45 4.20
CA LEU A 219 4.52 -4.86 4.52
C LEU A 219 4.35 -5.02 6.03
N PHE A 220 3.37 -5.79 6.46
CA PHE A 220 3.16 -6.14 7.86
C PHE A 220 3.41 -7.62 8.06
N TRP A 221 4.20 -7.96 9.08
CA TRP A 221 4.54 -9.35 9.37
C TRP A 221 4.43 -9.68 10.85
N GLY A 222 3.82 -10.82 11.18
CA GLY A 222 3.88 -11.39 12.53
C GLY A 222 3.12 -10.60 13.61
N TRP A 223 2.02 -9.94 13.25
CA TRP A 223 1.12 -9.27 14.21
C TRP A 223 0.00 -10.22 14.64
N ASN A 224 -0.17 -10.46 15.95
CA ASN A 224 -1.22 -11.33 16.50
C ASN A 224 -2.35 -10.50 17.11
N ASN A 225 -2.84 -9.53 16.32
CA ASN A 225 -3.96 -8.63 16.57
C ASN A 225 -4.38 -8.06 15.20
N SER A 226 -5.19 -7.00 15.18
CA SER A 226 -5.43 -6.25 13.94
C SER A 226 -4.13 -5.61 13.42
N VAL A 227 -4.02 -5.51 12.09
CA VAL A 227 -2.93 -4.79 11.43
C VAL A 227 -3.31 -3.32 11.24
N TYR A 228 -4.58 -3.01 11.03
CA TYR A 228 -5.05 -1.63 10.90
C TYR A 228 -6.31 -1.47 11.74
N ARG A 229 -6.27 -0.65 12.79
CA ARG A 229 -7.44 -0.37 13.63
C ARG A 229 -7.73 1.10 13.73
N VAL A 230 -8.99 1.43 13.57
CA VAL A 230 -9.57 2.73 13.88
C VAL A 230 -10.60 2.52 14.99
N ASP A 231 -10.34 3.10 16.16
CA ASP A 231 -11.23 3.00 17.29
C ASP A 231 -12.53 3.80 17.12
N GLU A 232 -13.50 3.49 17.97
CA GLU A 232 -14.75 4.23 18.04
C GLU A 232 -14.49 5.69 18.40
N GLY A 233 -15.08 6.62 17.64
CA GLY A 233 -14.88 8.05 17.88
C GLY A 233 -13.66 8.67 17.21
N VAL A 234 -12.97 7.92 16.36
CA VAL A 234 -11.82 8.42 15.61
C VAL A 234 -12.10 8.34 14.11
N GLY A 235 -11.95 9.45 13.38
CA GLY A 235 -12.09 9.47 11.93
C GLY A 235 -10.74 9.72 11.27
N PRO A 236 -10.19 8.78 10.48
CA PRO A 236 -9.17 9.11 9.49
C PRO A 236 -9.82 9.79 8.28
N PHE A 237 -9.32 10.97 7.91
CA PHE A 237 -9.83 11.83 6.85
C PHE A 237 -8.89 11.83 5.65
N GLN A 238 -9.43 11.62 4.45
CA GLN A 238 -8.70 11.79 3.19
C GLN A 238 -7.42 10.93 3.14
N CYS A 239 -7.47 9.73 3.72
CA CYS A 239 -6.31 8.86 3.79
C CYS A 239 -6.25 7.95 2.56
N ARG A 240 -5.03 7.74 2.05
CA ARG A 240 -4.77 7.00 0.82
C ARG A 240 -3.70 5.94 1.06
N HIS A 241 -4.00 4.70 0.68
CA HIS A 241 -3.12 3.56 0.83
C HIS A 241 -2.86 2.93 -0.54
N GLU A 242 -1.63 2.90 -1.02
CA GLU A 242 -1.31 2.37 -2.35
C GLU A 242 -1.24 0.84 -2.35
N GLN A 243 -0.37 0.25 -1.53
CA GLN A 243 -0.20 -1.19 -1.45
C GLN A 243 0.17 -1.65 -0.04
N LEU A 244 -0.67 -2.48 0.54
CA LEU A 244 -0.45 -3.11 1.84
C LEU A 244 -0.33 -4.61 1.67
N THR A 245 0.79 -5.18 2.12
CA THR A 245 1.02 -6.63 2.10
C THR A 245 1.06 -7.16 3.53
N ILE A 246 0.37 -8.25 3.80
CA ILE A 246 0.26 -8.82 5.14
C ILE A 246 0.64 -10.30 5.08
N TYR A 247 1.57 -10.72 5.93
CA TYR A 247 2.03 -12.10 6.03
C TYR A 247 2.10 -12.55 7.49
N GLU A 248 1.62 -13.76 7.76
CA GLU A 248 1.75 -14.40 9.08
C GLU A 248 1.17 -13.56 10.23
N CYS A 249 0.21 -12.70 9.94
CA CYS A 249 -0.57 -11.99 10.96
C CYS A 249 -1.82 -12.81 11.32
N ASP A 250 -2.22 -12.77 12.57
CA ASP A 250 -3.36 -13.51 13.12
C ASP A 250 -4.25 -12.54 13.90
N ALA A 251 -5.36 -12.11 13.30
CA ALA A 251 -6.29 -11.19 13.95
C ALA A 251 -7.05 -11.85 15.12
N GLY A 252 -7.00 -13.17 15.23
CA GLY A 252 -7.63 -13.94 16.30
C GLY A 252 -9.07 -13.57 16.60
N ASP A 253 -9.30 -13.04 17.80
CA ASP A 253 -10.64 -12.70 18.33
C ASP A 253 -11.09 -11.27 18.01
N GLN A 254 -10.34 -10.53 17.20
CA GLN A 254 -10.74 -9.18 16.77
C GLN A 254 -11.80 -9.24 15.66
N ASP A 255 -12.51 -8.15 15.41
CA ASP A 255 -13.53 -8.12 14.36
C ASP A 255 -12.90 -8.28 12.95
N GLY A 256 -11.64 -7.87 12.78
CA GLY A 256 -10.88 -8.11 11.55
C GLY A 256 -9.40 -7.71 11.60
N LEU A 257 -8.67 -8.09 10.55
CA LEU A 257 -7.28 -7.69 10.31
C LEU A 257 -7.20 -6.18 10.01
N PHE A 258 -8.14 -5.69 9.19
CA PHE A 258 -8.49 -4.28 9.09
C PHE A 258 -9.79 -4.07 9.86
N GLU A 259 -9.82 -3.07 10.75
CA GLU A 259 -10.90 -2.88 11.69
C GLU A 259 -11.28 -1.41 11.81
N PHE A 260 -12.34 -1.02 11.11
CA PHE A 260 -12.89 0.33 11.16
C PHE A 260 -14.11 0.34 12.10
N ARG A 261 -13.86 0.60 13.39
CA ARG A 261 -14.92 0.67 14.42
C ARG A 261 -15.60 2.03 14.51
N SER A 262 -15.03 3.05 13.85
CA SER A 262 -15.52 4.43 13.93
C SER A 262 -17.00 4.56 13.57
N TRP A 263 -17.65 5.56 14.17
CA TRP A 263 -19.03 5.92 13.87
C TRP A 263 -19.16 7.09 12.87
N TYR A 264 -18.03 7.60 12.37
CA TYR A 264 -17.97 8.62 11.33
C TYR A 264 -16.63 8.50 10.59
N GLY A 265 -16.38 9.42 9.67
CA GLY A 265 -15.11 9.51 8.95
C GLY A 265 -15.36 9.58 7.45
N PRO A 266 -14.66 10.46 6.73
CA PRO A 266 -14.84 10.59 5.29
C PRO A 266 -14.10 9.46 4.55
N ALA A 267 -14.02 9.59 3.23
CA ALA A 267 -13.43 8.59 2.34
C ALA A 267 -11.97 8.24 2.67
N ASN A 268 -11.74 6.94 2.83
CA ASN A 268 -10.45 6.28 2.85
C ASN A 268 -10.36 5.41 1.59
N TRP A 269 -9.21 5.46 0.90
CA TRP A 269 -8.97 4.66 -0.30
C TRP A 269 -7.79 3.71 -0.10
N PHE A 270 -7.95 2.49 -0.63
CA PHE A 270 -6.95 1.44 -0.68
C PHE A 270 -6.82 0.95 -2.12
N GLY A 271 -5.62 1.00 -2.69
CA GLY A 271 -5.33 0.44 -4.00
C GLY A 271 -5.31 -1.08 -3.93
N THR A 272 -4.26 -1.65 -3.34
CA THR A 272 -4.14 -3.10 -3.20
C THR A 272 -3.92 -3.50 -1.75
N ILE A 273 -4.74 -4.43 -1.26
CA ILE A 273 -4.51 -5.18 -0.02
C ILE A 273 -4.23 -6.63 -0.41
N ALA A 274 -3.06 -7.14 -0.05
CA ALA A 274 -2.69 -8.54 -0.22
C ALA A 274 -2.49 -9.19 1.16
N ALA A 275 -3.46 -9.97 1.61
CA ALA A 275 -3.53 -10.50 2.96
C ALA A 275 -3.39 -12.03 3.02
N TYR A 276 -2.31 -12.50 3.63
CA TYR A 276 -2.06 -13.93 3.86
C TYR A 276 -1.94 -14.19 5.37
N PRO A 277 -3.06 -14.07 6.11
CA PRO A 277 -3.07 -14.31 7.54
C PRO A 277 -2.77 -15.77 7.88
N SER A 278 -2.31 -16.00 9.11
CA SER A 278 -2.17 -17.34 9.70
C SER A 278 -3.27 -17.57 10.74
N ALA A 279 -3.41 -18.82 11.19
CA ALA A 279 -4.24 -19.19 12.33
C ALA A 279 -3.38 -19.81 13.45
N ASN A 280 -2.07 -19.56 13.42
CA ASN A 280 -1.10 -20.28 14.25
C ASN A 280 -1.24 -19.93 15.75
N VAL A 281 -1.80 -18.77 16.06
CA VAL A 281 -1.92 -18.28 17.44
C VAL A 281 -3.33 -18.44 17.96
N SER A 282 -4.34 -18.02 17.19
CA SER A 282 -5.74 -18.09 17.59
C SER A 282 -6.40 -19.43 17.30
N GLY A 283 -5.90 -20.19 16.33
CA GLY A 283 -6.57 -21.37 15.79
C GLY A 283 -7.86 -21.04 15.04
N LYS A 284 -8.10 -19.78 14.66
CA LYS A 284 -9.34 -19.30 14.05
C LYS A 284 -9.11 -18.75 12.65
N ASN A 285 -10.17 -18.75 11.85
CA ASN A 285 -10.22 -17.97 10.63
C ASN A 285 -10.02 -16.48 10.95
N THR A 286 -9.29 -15.77 10.09
CA THR A 286 -9.20 -14.31 10.16
C THR A 286 -10.27 -13.67 9.27
N THR A 287 -11.07 -12.75 9.83
CA THR A 287 -11.82 -11.78 9.01
C THR A 287 -10.84 -10.76 8.45
N VAL A 288 -10.80 -10.57 7.13
CA VAL A 288 -9.79 -9.71 6.51
C VAL A 288 -10.15 -8.23 6.67
N PHE A 289 -11.36 -7.83 6.30
CA PHE A 289 -11.78 -6.43 6.37
C PHE A 289 -13.11 -6.28 7.10
N PHE A 290 -13.08 -5.61 8.26
CA PHE A 290 -14.27 -5.25 9.02
C PHE A 290 -14.49 -3.73 8.97
N SER A 291 -15.73 -3.32 8.70
CA SER A 291 -16.13 -1.91 8.78
C SER A 291 -17.50 -1.72 9.40
N ARG A 292 -17.58 -0.78 10.35
CA ARG A 292 -18.82 -0.35 11.02
C ARG A 292 -19.24 1.06 10.59
N GLY A 293 -18.30 1.96 10.33
CA GLY A 293 -18.63 3.32 9.87
C GLY A 293 -17.58 3.92 8.95
N GLY A 294 -17.85 5.14 8.52
CA GLY A 294 -17.02 5.86 7.55
C GLY A 294 -17.21 5.38 6.12
N THR A 295 -16.31 5.80 5.22
CA THR A 295 -16.33 5.41 3.80
C THR A 295 -15.01 4.76 3.41
N GLN A 296 -15.05 3.54 2.87
CA GLN A 296 -13.89 2.76 2.46
C GLN A 296 -14.03 2.28 1.02
N THR A 297 -13.05 2.60 0.18
CA THR A 297 -12.93 2.06 -1.18
C THR A 297 -11.67 1.22 -1.28
N VAL A 298 -11.79 0.00 -1.79
CA VAL A 298 -10.68 -0.93 -2.00
C VAL A 298 -10.71 -1.43 -3.45
N ASP A 299 -9.71 -1.08 -4.26
CA ASP A 299 -9.71 -1.48 -5.67
C ASP A 299 -9.46 -3.01 -5.81
N TYR A 300 -8.47 -3.53 -5.06
CA TYR A 300 -8.09 -4.95 -5.06
C TYR A 300 -7.88 -5.48 -3.64
N LEU A 301 -8.65 -6.49 -3.28
CA LEU A 301 -8.47 -7.28 -2.07
C LEU A 301 -8.13 -8.71 -2.45
N THR A 302 -6.87 -9.12 -2.32
CA THR A 302 -6.43 -10.51 -2.55
C THR A 302 -6.06 -11.15 -1.23
N MET A 303 -6.50 -12.38 -1.01
CA MET A 303 -6.26 -13.04 0.27
C MET A 303 -6.13 -14.55 0.18
N GLY A 304 -5.24 -15.09 1.01
CA GLY A 304 -5.03 -16.53 1.16
C GLY A 304 -4.84 -16.94 2.62
N GLY A 305 -4.09 -18.01 2.86
CA GLY A 305 -3.79 -18.49 4.22
C GLY A 305 -5.06 -18.88 4.99
N SER A 306 -5.23 -18.33 6.20
CA SER A 306 -6.38 -18.57 7.08
C SER A 306 -7.56 -17.62 6.87
N ALA A 307 -7.59 -16.84 5.78
CA ALA A 307 -8.63 -15.87 5.51
C ALA A 307 -10.03 -16.53 5.47
N GLY A 308 -10.90 -16.19 6.41
CA GLY A 308 -12.29 -16.64 6.46
C GLY A 308 -13.20 -15.67 5.74
N VAL A 309 -13.89 -14.82 6.50
CA VAL A 309 -14.71 -13.75 5.94
C VAL A 309 -13.79 -12.69 5.33
N ALA A 310 -13.90 -12.45 4.02
CA ALA A 310 -13.14 -11.41 3.34
C ALA A 310 -13.58 -10.01 3.80
N ILE A 311 -14.89 -9.78 3.84
CA ILE A 311 -15.48 -8.49 4.14
C ILE A 311 -16.65 -8.69 5.10
N ASP A 312 -16.64 -8.01 6.24
CA ASP A 312 -17.76 -7.94 7.18
C ASP A 312 -18.14 -6.48 7.42
N GLN A 313 -19.30 -6.10 6.90
CA GLN A 313 -19.85 -4.75 7.00
C GLN A 313 -20.98 -4.72 8.02
N THR A 314 -20.99 -3.70 8.88
CA THR A 314 -22.07 -3.42 9.83
C THR A 314 -22.46 -1.94 9.82
N TRP A 315 -23.52 -1.64 10.55
CA TRP A 315 -24.07 -0.32 10.85
C TRP A 315 -24.38 0.55 9.63
N ASP A 316 -23.62 1.62 9.41
CA ASP A 316 -23.84 2.61 8.35
C ASP A 316 -22.62 2.83 7.46
N SER A 317 -21.56 1.99 7.60
CA SER A 317 -20.37 2.08 6.75
C SER A 317 -20.71 2.07 5.27
N LEU A 318 -20.03 2.91 4.49
CA LEU A 318 -20.12 2.93 3.04
C LEU A 318 -18.89 2.21 2.50
N ILE A 319 -19.09 1.08 1.83
CA ILE A 319 -17.98 0.30 1.27
C ILE A 319 -18.11 0.08 -0.23
N GLU A 320 -16.97 0.10 -0.90
CA GLU A 320 -16.83 -0.28 -2.31
C GLU A 320 -15.59 -1.16 -2.45
N PHE A 321 -15.77 -2.38 -2.97
CA PHE A 321 -14.69 -3.32 -3.26
C PHE A 321 -14.74 -3.71 -4.72
N GLY A 322 -13.70 -3.38 -5.48
CA GLY A 322 -13.62 -3.70 -6.90
C GLY A 322 -13.42 -5.20 -7.13
N ASN A 323 -12.26 -5.73 -6.74
CA ASN A 323 -11.94 -7.13 -6.99
C ASN A 323 -11.61 -7.84 -5.68
N VAL A 324 -12.48 -8.77 -5.29
CA VAL A 324 -12.27 -9.66 -4.14
C VAL A 324 -11.76 -10.99 -4.65
N HIS A 325 -10.50 -11.29 -4.38
CA HIS A 325 -9.85 -12.55 -4.77
C HIS A 325 -9.62 -13.41 -3.53
N TRP A 326 -10.45 -14.44 -3.36
CA TRP A 326 -10.48 -15.31 -2.19
C TRP A 326 -9.89 -16.68 -2.53
N GLU A 327 -8.73 -16.96 -1.93
CA GLU A 327 -7.93 -18.16 -2.19
C GLU A 327 -7.28 -18.72 -0.92
N PRO A 328 -8.03 -18.91 0.19
CA PRO A 328 -7.43 -19.47 1.39
C PRO A 328 -7.04 -20.94 1.20
N THR A 329 -5.99 -21.32 1.92
CA THR A 329 -5.35 -22.64 1.83
C THR A 329 -5.22 -23.33 3.17
N SER A 330 -5.53 -22.63 4.26
CA SER A 330 -5.35 -23.11 5.63
C SER A 330 -6.43 -22.60 6.59
N ASN A 331 -7.69 -22.45 6.13
CA ASN A 331 -8.81 -22.15 7.02
C ASN A 331 -8.97 -23.23 8.09
N PRO A 332 -9.06 -22.86 9.39
CA PRO A 332 -9.48 -23.79 10.42
C PRO A 332 -10.92 -24.33 10.24
N THR A 333 -11.83 -23.50 9.71
CA THR A 333 -13.23 -23.87 9.49
C THR A 333 -13.78 -23.23 8.22
N ASN A 334 -14.86 -23.76 7.64
CA ASN A 334 -15.56 -23.07 6.55
C ASN A 334 -16.23 -21.79 7.10
N PRO A 335 -16.02 -20.60 6.51
CA PRO A 335 -16.78 -19.42 6.90
C PRO A 335 -18.23 -19.50 6.40
N PRO A 336 -19.19 -18.89 7.13
CA PRO A 336 -20.59 -18.89 6.73
C PRO A 336 -20.84 -18.09 5.44
N ALA A 337 -20.01 -17.10 5.14
CA ALA A 337 -19.97 -16.46 3.83
C ALA A 337 -18.59 -15.82 3.59
N ILE A 338 -18.21 -15.65 2.32
CA ILE A 338 -17.01 -14.89 1.95
C ILE A 338 -17.22 -13.39 2.26
N VAL A 339 -18.39 -12.85 1.91
CA VAL A 339 -18.76 -11.44 2.11
C VAL A 339 -20.02 -11.36 2.94
N ARG A 340 -19.98 -10.64 4.06
CA ARG A 340 -21.10 -10.42 4.97
C ARG A 340 -21.48 -8.94 5.00
N LEU A 341 -22.69 -8.64 4.57
CA LEU A 341 -23.19 -7.28 4.43
C LEU A 341 -24.41 -7.11 5.34
N ARG A 342 -24.18 -6.51 6.50
CA ARG A 342 -25.20 -6.26 7.52
C ARG A 342 -25.44 -4.78 7.67
N GLY A 343 -26.57 -4.42 8.27
CA GLY A 343 -26.94 -3.02 8.48
C GLY A 343 -27.24 -2.27 7.17
N HIS A 344 -27.49 -0.98 7.30
CA HIS A 344 -28.14 -0.15 6.29
C HIS A 344 -27.17 0.72 5.46
N GLY A 345 -25.88 0.68 5.77
CA GLY A 345 -24.83 1.34 4.99
C GLY A 345 -24.76 0.79 3.57
N THR A 346 -24.42 1.62 2.59
CA THR A 346 -24.33 1.18 1.19
C THR A 346 -23.12 0.27 0.99
N ALA A 347 -23.27 -0.75 0.15
CA ALA A 347 -22.16 -1.62 -0.23
C ALA A 347 -22.17 -1.89 -1.72
N ILE A 348 -20.99 -1.84 -2.33
CA ILE A 348 -20.76 -2.26 -3.71
C ILE A 348 -19.62 -3.27 -3.71
N ILE A 349 -19.90 -4.48 -4.20
CA ILE A 349 -18.88 -5.50 -4.43
C ILE A 349 -18.91 -5.78 -5.93
N ASP A 350 -17.92 -5.32 -6.69
CA ASP A 350 -17.98 -5.44 -8.15
C ASP A 350 -17.78 -6.89 -8.59
N THR A 351 -16.83 -7.62 -8.00
CA THR A 351 -16.60 -9.04 -8.31
C THR A 351 -16.05 -9.83 -7.13
N VAL A 352 -16.44 -11.11 -7.03
CA VAL A 352 -15.78 -12.10 -6.17
C VAL A 352 -15.23 -13.23 -7.04
N LYS A 353 -13.92 -13.42 -7.00
CA LYS A 353 -13.21 -14.50 -7.66
C LYS A 353 -12.71 -15.50 -6.60
N HIS A 354 -13.08 -16.76 -6.76
CA HIS A 354 -12.80 -17.83 -5.82
C HIS A 354 -11.93 -18.92 -6.46
N VAL A 355 -10.79 -19.21 -5.84
CA VAL A 355 -9.78 -20.13 -6.40
C VAL A 355 -9.57 -21.38 -5.54
N THR A 356 -9.58 -21.25 -4.22
CA THR A 356 -9.46 -22.37 -3.28
C THR A 356 -10.27 -22.10 -2.03
N GLY A 357 -10.52 -23.14 -1.23
CA GLY A 357 -11.24 -23.01 0.03
C GLY A 357 -12.71 -23.38 -0.13
N VAL A 358 -13.39 -23.46 1.00
CA VAL A 358 -14.81 -23.83 1.05
C VAL A 358 -15.54 -22.85 1.95
N ALA A 359 -16.64 -22.27 1.46
CA ALA A 359 -17.53 -21.41 2.23
C ALA A 359 -18.98 -21.87 2.06
N ASP A 360 -19.88 -21.50 2.98
CA ASP A 360 -21.28 -21.89 2.83
C ASP A 360 -22.01 -21.04 1.77
N TYR A 361 -21.67 -19.76 1.73
CA TYR A 361 -22.18 -18.78 0.78
C TYR A 361 -21.08 -17.84 0.26
N VAL A 362 -21.32 -17.17 -0.87
CA VAL A 362 -20.46 -16.07 -1.31
C VAL A 362 -20.86 -14.78 -0.60
N TYR A 363 -22.15 -14.46 -0.62
CA TYR A 363 -22.73 -13.26 -0.02
C TYR A 363 -23.74 -13.62 1.08
N GLU A 364 -23.68 -12.93 2.21
CA GLU A 364 -24.74 -12.90 3.23
C GLU A 364 -25.28 -11.48 3.38
N LEU A 365 -26.59 -11.32 3.25
CA LEU A 365 -27.32 -10.09 3.60
C LEU A 365 -28.06 -10.33 4.91
N GLY A 366 -27.56 -9.72 5.99
CA GLY A 366 -27.95 -10.09 7.35
C GLY A 366 -28.40 -8.94 8.24
N TYR A 367 -28.97 -9.31 9.38
CA TYR A 367 -29.31 -8.38 10.46
C TYR A 367 -28.04 -7.87 11.16
N ASP A 368 -28.00 -6.58 11.44
CA ASP A 368 -27.00 -5.99 12.31
C ASP A 368 -27.54 -5.80 13.72
N SER A 369 -26.96 -6.53 14.67
CA SER A 369 -27.30 -6.42 16.08
C SER A 369 -26.83 -5.12 16.72
N TYR A 370 -25.85 -4.43 16.14
CA TYR A 370 -25.30 -3.20 16.70
C TYR A 370 -26.33 -2.05 16.66
N ASN A 371 -27.10 -1.93 15.59
CA ASN A 371 -28.12 -0.89 15.42
C ASN A 371 -29.55 -1.40 15.24
N ALA A 372 -29.74 -2.71 15.37
CA ALA A 372 -31.00 -3.38 15.17
C ALA A 372 -31.64 -3.16 13.78
N ARG A 373 -30.84 -3.06 12.71
CA ARG A 373 -31.33 -2.86 11.34
C ARG A 373 -31.03 -4.03 10.41
N GLY A 374 -31.90 -4.17 9.42
CA GLY A 374 -31.69 -5.08 8.30
C GLY A 374 -30.71 -4.54 7.26
N PRO A 375 -30.35 -5.37 6.27
CA PRO A 375 -29.52 -4.98 5.15
C PRO A 375 -30.29 -4.03 4.21
N GLY A 376 -29.61 -3.01 3.69
CA GLY A 376 -30.15 -2.08 2.69
C GLY A 376 -29.07 -1.58 1.75
N ARG A 377 -29.47 -1.17 0.52
CA ARG A 377 -28.59 -0.56 -0.49
C ARG A 377 -27.33 -1.37 -0.82
N LYS A 378 -27.45 -2.68 -0.99
CA LYS A 378 -26.31 -3.55 -1.37
C LYS A 378 -26.33 -3.84 -2.87
N ILE A 379 -25.18 -3.73 -3.53
CA ILE A 379 -24.97 -4.11 -4.92
C ILE A 379 -23.96 -5.25 -4.94
N LEU A 380 -24.43 -6.44 -5.32
CA LEU A 380 -23.66 -7.66 -5.34
C LEU A 380 -23.32 -8.03 -6.78
N GLY A 381 -22.02 -8.01 -7.10
CA GLY A 381 -21.49 -8.38 -8.40
C GLY A 381 -21.41 -9.89 -8.64
N PRO A 382 -20.98 -10.30 -9.84
CA PRO A 382 -20.84 -11.71 -10.19
C PRO A 382 -19.83 -12.45 -9.30
N TYR A 383 -20.11 -13.75 -9.15
CA TYR A 383 -19.21 -14.73 -8.55
C TYR A 383 -18.54 -15.55 -9.66
N ILE A 384 -17.23 -15.74 -9.54
CA ILE A 384 -16.42 -16.50 -10.50
C ILE A 384 -15.65 -17.59 -9.75
N GLU A 385 -16.05 -18.84 -9.95
CA GLU A 385 -15.33 -20.03 -9.48
C GLU A 385 -14.32 -20.48 -10.53
N LEU A 386 -13.03 -20.61 -10.17
CA LEU A 386 -11.99 -21.01 -11.12
C LEU A 386 -11.20 -22.26 -10.74
N GLY A 387 -11.02 -22.56 -9.46
CA GLY A 387 -10.13 -23.64 -9.03
C GLY A 387 -10.87 -24.91 -8.64
N ALA A 388 -10.26 -26.07 -8.91
CA ALA A 388 -10.86 -27.38 -8.60
C ALA A 388 -11.06 -27.65 -7.10
N ALA A 389 -10.46 -26.83 -6.23
CA ALA A 389 -10.58 -26.90 -4.77
C ALA A 389 -11.41 -25.75 -4.19
N ALA A 390 -12.06 -24.95 -5.03
CA ALA A 390 -13.06 -23.97 -4.65
C ALA A 390 -14.42 -24.66 -4.54
N ASP A 391 -15.16 -24.43 -3.45
CA ASP A 391 -16.53 -24.94 -3.30
C ASP A 391 -17.42 -24.01 -2.48
N ILE A 392 -18.71 -23.94 -2.85
CA ILE A 392 -19.76 -23.23 -2.12
C ILE A 392 -20.81 -24.26 -1.71
N THR A 393 -20.89 -24.55 -0.40
CA THR A 393 -21.61 -25.75 0.07
C THR A 393 -23.13 -25.62 0.00
N THR A 394 -23.66 -24.40 -0.06
CA THR A 394 -25.11 -24.15 -0.01
C THR A 394 -25.64 -23.42 -1.24
N ASN A 395 -25.32 -22.12 -1.39
CA ASN A 395 -25.73 -21.32 -2.55
C ASN A 395 -24.89 -20.04 -2.65
N ILE A 396 -25.05 -19.20 -3.68
CA ILE A 396 -24.24 -17.99 -3.80
C ILE A 396 -24.67 -16.91 -2.81
N VAL A 397 -25.97 -16.66 -2.67
CA VAL A 397 -26.51 -15.58 -1.81
C VAL A 397 -27.39 -16.15 -0.69
N ASN A 398 -27.05 -15.82 0.55
CA ASN A 398 -27.93 -16.00 1.71
C ASN A 398 -28.64 -14.68 2.04
N LEU A 399 -29.96 -14.63 1.84
CA LEU A 399 -30.81 -13.57 2.36
C LEU A 399 -31.26 -13.95 3.79
N ALA A 400 -30.44 -13.57 4.77
CA ALA A 400 -30.62 -13.88 6.18
C ALA A 400 -31.50 -12.88 6.94
N TYR A 401 -31.88 -11.77 6.32
CA TYR A 401 -32.86 -10.82 6.86
C TYR A 401 -33.55 -10.05 5.72
N PRO A 402 -34.84 -9.66 5.87
CA PRO A 402 -35.55 -8.91 4.82
C PRO A 402 -34.90 -7.56 4.52
N VAL A 403 -34.79 -7.24 3.23
CA VAL A 403 -34.35 -5.92 2.73
C VAL A 403 -35.53 -4.96 2.65
N ASP A 404 -35.34 -3.71 3.04
CA ASP A 404 -36.36 -2.66 2.92
C ASP A 404 -36.62 -2.33 1.43
N PRO A 405 -37.86 -2.41 0.92
CA PRO A 405 -38.18 -2.04 -0.46
C PRO A 405 -37.93 -0.56 -0.79
N ALA A 406 -37.84 0.32 0.19
CA ALA A 406 -37.43 1.71 0.01
C ALA A 406 -35.91 1.87 -0.16
N GLU A 407 -35.13 0.85 0.22
CA GLU A 407 -33.66 0.83 0.17
C GLU A 407 -33.17 -0.45 -0.54
N PRO A 408 -33.58 -0.67 -1.79
CA PRO A 408 -33.45 -1.96 -2.44
C PRO A 408 -31.99 -2.40 -2.58
N SER A 409 -31.79 -3.71 -2.53
CA SER A 409 -30.51 -4.37 -2.79
C SER A 409 -30.60 -5.19 -4.08
N LEU A 410 -29.52 -5.21 -4.85
CA LEU A 410 -29.44 -5.78 -6.19
C LEU A 410 -28.34 -6.83 -6.26
N TYR A 411 -28.60 -7.92 -6.99
CA TYR A 411 -27.63 -8.97 -7.26
C TYR A 411 -27.54 -9.27 -8.75
N GLN A 412 -26.32 -9.27 -9.28
CA GLN A 412 -26.01 -9.58 -10.67
C GLN A 412 -25.89 -11.10 -10.93
N GLY A 413 -26.94 -11.86 -10.59
CA GLY A 413 -27.01 -13.30 -10.87
C GLY A 413 -28.43 -13.83 -10.87
N SER A 414 -28.59 -15.15 -10.95
CA SER A 414 -29.89 -15.81 -11.07
C SER A 414 -30.68 -15.72 -9.76
N PRO A 415 -32.02 -15.60 -9.80
CA PRO A 415 -32.86 -15.83 -8.62
C PRO A 415 -32.66 -17.22 -7.98
N ASP A 416 -32.24 -18.23 -8.75
CA ASP A 416 -31.96 -19.59 -8.25
C ASP A 416 -30.71 -19.62 -7.35
N ASP A 417 -29.83 -18.63 -7.47
CA ASP A 417 -28.61 -18.52 -6.66
C ASP A 417 -28.89 -17.98 -5.23
N VAL A 418 -30.17 -17.74 -4.90
CA VAL A 418 -30.59 -17.07 -3.66
C VAL A 418 -31.31 -18.04 -2.73
N THR A 419 -30.79 -18.20 -1.52
CA THR A 419 -31.47 -18.87 -0.41
C THR A 419 -32.03 -17.84 0.55
N VAL A 420 -33.32 -17.92 0.87
CA VAL A 420 -33.95 -17.10 1.92
C VAL A 420 -33.99 -17.92 3.22
N THR A 421 -33.21 -17.54 4.22
CA THR A 421 -33.12 -18.27 5.49
C THR A 421 -33.91 -17.61 6.63
N HIS A 422 -34.39 -16.38 6.42
CA HIS A 422 -35.18 -15.65 7.40
C HIS A 422 -36.66 -16.05 7.36
N SER A 423 -37.36 -15.97 8.50
CA SER A 423 -38.77 -16.37 8.59
C SER A 423 -39.77 -15.23 8.31
N GLN A 424 -39.29 -14.01 8.11
CA GLN A 424 -40.12 -12.84 7.78
C GLN A 424 -40.71 -12.99 6.36
N GLY A 425 -41.89 -12.39 6.15
CA GLY A 425 -42.54 -12.38 4.85
C GLY A 425 -41.71 -11.66 3.77
N SER A 426 -42.02 -11.94 2.50
CA SER A 426 -41.37 -11.26 1.37
C SER A 426 -41.69 -9.76 1.38
N THR A 427 -40.64 -8.94 1.34
CA THR A 427 -40.75 -7.48 1.31
C THR A 427 -40.59 -6.88 -0.09
N GLY A 428 -40.06 -7.65 -1.05
CA GLY A 428 -39.74 -7.17 -2.40
C GLY A 428 -38.52 -6.24 -2.48
N GLY A 429 -37.73 -6.12 -1.40
CA GLY A 429 -36.56 -5.23 -1.34
C GLY A 429 -35.28 -5.79 -1.97
N PHE A 430 -35.18 -7.10 -2.15
CA PHE A 430 -34.03 -7.74 -2.82
C PHE A 430 -34.40 -8.16 -4.24
N ARG A 431 -33.50 -7.90 -5.21
CA ARG A 431 -33.73 -8.21 -6.64
C ARG A 431 -32.50 -8.87 -7.26
N ALA A 432 -32.68 -10.10 -7.72
CA ALA A 432 -31.73 -10.77 -8.60
C ALA A 432 -32.00 -10.37 -10.06
N LEU A 433 -30.95 -10.02 -10.81
CA LEU A 433 -31.04 -9.41 -12.14
C LEU A 433 -30.71 -10.38 -13.28
N GLY A 434 -30.31 -11.62 -12.99
CA GLY A 434 -29.87 -12.62 -13.99
C GLY A 434 -30.95 -13.08 -14.97
N THR A 435 -32.23 -12.78 -14.70
CA THR A 435 -33.35 -13.03 -15.63
C THR A 435 -33.88 -11.77 -16.29
N ALA A 436 -33.24 -10.60 -16.07
CA ALA A 436 -33.65 -9.37 -16.74
C ALA A 436 -33.39 -9.48 -18.25
N GLY A 437 -34.44 -9.27 -19.06
CA GLY A 437 -34.34 -9.32 -20.53
C GLY A 437 -34.73 -10.66 -21.18
N THR A 438 -35.20 -11.66 -20.42
CA THR A 438 -35.78 -12.89 -21.01
C THR A 438 -37.20 -12.70 -21.58
N GLY A 439 -37.67 -11.45 -21.66
CA GLY A 439 -38.92 -11.09 -22.33
C GLY A 439 -38.66 -10.82 -23.81
N PHE A 440 -39.02 -11.78 -24.67
CA PHE A 440 -39.25 -11.56 -26.10
C PHE A 440 -40.61 -10.94 -26.36
#